data_AF-A0A2E7P5H4-F1
#
_entry.id   AF-A0A2E7P5H4-F1
#
_cell.length_a   1.000
_cell.length_b   1.000
_cell.length_c   1.000
_cell.angle_alpha   90.00
_cell.angle_beta   90.00
_cell.angle_gamma   90.00
#
_symmetry.space_group_name_H-M   'P 1'
#
loop_
_entity.id
_entity.type
_entity.pdbx_description
1 polymer ?
#
loop_
_entity_poly.entity_id
_entity_poly.type
_entity_poly.pdbx_seq_one_letter_code
_entity_poly.pdbx_strand_id
1 'polypeptide(L)'
;MNWHTITFLGDSAITVPGACILALWLAVNRLWRPMLAWLISFGGAMLIVVISKLLFMGWDIRPPLLNFTGFSGHTASSCALYLSVALLLTRRSTPAWRTTILAITALLVTAVGLSRLMIKVHSESEVLLGLLVGASAAWTFGLSLREPAPALRHFLLPFALAAGLLMTGFDKPAPTQSFLQELAKNLSGRTEVYVRHAPL
;
A
#
# COMPACT_ATOMS: atom_id res chain seq x y z
N MET A 1 -21.87 -9.18 -4.63
CA MET A 1 -20.50 -9.22 -4.08
C MET A 1 -20.22 -7.85 -3.47
N ASN A 2 -19.93 -7.77 -2.18
CA ASN A 2 -19.88 -6.49 -1.48
C ASN A 2 -18.48 -5.84 -1.67
N TRP A 3 -18.35 -4.94 -2.66
CA TRP A 3 -17.07 -4.32 -3.04
C TRP A 3 -16.37 -3.60 -1.88
N HIS A 4 -17.14 -3.16 -0.88
CA HIS A 4 -16.63 -2.56 0.36
C HIS A 4 -15.73 -3.52 1.16
N THR A 5 -16.04 -4.81 1.20
CA THR A 5 -15.23 -5.81 1.90
C THR A 5 -13.88 -6.02 1.21
N ILE A 6 -13.84 -5.95 -0.13
CA ILE A 6 -12.61 -6.08 -0.91
C ILE A 6 -11.74 -4.82 -0.75
N THR A 7 -12.35 -3.63 -0.76
CA THR A 7 -11.66 -2.37 -0.49
C THR A 7 -11.02 -2.34 0.90
N PHE A 8 -11.66 -2.96 1.89
CA PHE A 8 -11.13 -3.03 3.25
C PHE A 8 -9.74 -3.67 3.31
N LEU A 9 -9.46 -4.66 2.46
CA LEU A 9 -8.13 -5.28 2.36
C LEU A 9 -7.04 -4.32 1.88
N GLY A 10 -7.41 -3.19 1.26
CA GLY A 10 -6.47 -2.12 0.93
C GLY A 10 -6.48 -0.96 1.92
N ASP A 11 -7.30 -1.02 2.97
CA ASP A 11 -7.45 0.11 3.88
C ASP A 11 -6.19 0.35 4.71
N SER A 12 -5.90 1.62 4.99
CA SER A 12 -4.82 2.02 5.88
C SER A 12 -4.92 1.35 7.25
N ALA A 13 -6.14 1.07 7.72
CA ALA A 13 -6.41 0.32 8.96
C ALA A 13 -5.79 -1.08 8.96
N ILE A 14 -5.63 -1.70 7.79
CA ILE A 14 -5.00 -3.01 7.61
C ILE A 14 -3.53 -2.85 7.20
N THR A 15 -3.26 -2.01 6.21
CA THR A 15 -1.94 -1.97 5.56
C THR A 15 -0.89 -1.30 6.43
N VAL A 16 -1.25 -0.28 7.23
CA VAL A 16 -0.30 0.40 8.12
C VAL A 16 0.12 -0.50 9.28
N PRO A 17 -0.81 -1.12 10.04
CA PRO A 17 -0.43 -2.09 11.07
C PRO A 17 0.33 -3.28 10.50
N GLY A 18 -0.09 -3.81 9.34
CA GLY A 18 0.64 -4.86 8.62
C GLY A 18 2.08 -4.46 8.29
N ALA A 19 2.30 -3.22 7.84
CA ALA A 19 3.63 -2.70 7.55
C ALA A 19 4.49 -2.57 8.82
N CYS A 20 3.91 -2.13 9.94
CA CYS A 20 4.58 -2.07 11.24
C CYS A 20 4.97 -3.46 11.75
N ILE A 21 4.07 -4.44 11.63
CA ILE A 21 4.33 -5.83 12.03
C ILE A 21 5.47 -6.42 11.20
N LEU A 22 5.48 -6.20 9.88
CA LEU A 22 6.57 -6.65 9.03
C LEU A 22 7.90 -6.00 9.44
N ALA A 23 7.92 -4.69 9.71
CA ALA A 23 9.11 -3.99 10.18
C ALA A 23 9.62 -4.54 11.53
N LEU A 24 8.72 -4.71 12.50
CA LEU A 24 9.03 -5.27 13.81
C LEU A 24 9.56 -6.70 13.71
N TRP A 25 8.94 -7.52 12.87
CA TRP A 25 9.39 -8.88 12.65
C TRP A 25 10.79 -8.91 12.05
N LEU A 26 11.11 -8.04 11.09
CA LEU A 26 12.46 -7.89 10.55
C LEU A 26 13.45 -7.45 11.64
N ALA A 27 13.07 -6.51 12.50
CA ALA A 27 13.88 -6.02 13.62
C ALA A 27 14.18 -7.14 14.64
N VAL A 28 13.18 -7.92 15.04
CA VAL A 28 13.31 -9.05 16.00
C VAL A 28 14.23 -10.13 15.45
N ASN A 29 14.20 -10.38 14.13
CA ASN A 29 15.12 -11.31 13.48
C ASN A 29 16.51 -10.68 13.18
N ARG A 30 16.79 -9.46 13.68
CA ARG A 30 18.03 -8.70 13.48
C ARG A 30 18.35 -8.42 12.00
N LEU A 31 17.33 -8.38 11.14
CA LEU A 31 17.43 -8.11 9.72
C LEU A 31 17.37 -6.59 9.45
N TRP A 32 18.31 -5.83 10.01
CA TRP A 32 18.32 -4.37 9.95
C TRP A 32 18.35 -3.81 8.53
N ARG A 33 19.12 -4.42 7.63
CA ARG A 33 19.19 -4.02 6.21
C ARG A 33 17.83 -4.19 5.51
N PRO A 34 17.18 -5.38 5.50
CA PRO A 34 15.82 -5.52 4.99
C PRO A 34 14.78 -4.65 5.69
N MET A 35 14.91 -4.43 7.01
CA MET A 35 14.01 -3.55 7.76
C MET A 35 14.10 -2.11 7.25
N LEU A 36 15.30 -1.55 7.12
CA LEU A 36 15.50 -0.20 6.59
C LEU A 36 15.05 -0.11 5.13
N ALA A 37 15.38 -1.10 4.31
CA ALA A 37 14.89 -1.16 2.92
C ALA A 37 13.36 -1.17 2.88
N TRP A 38 12.69 -1.95 3.73
CA TRP A 38 11.23 -1.99 3.85
C TRP A 38 10.67 -0.62 4.24
N LEU A 39 11.21 0.00 5.29
CA LEU A 39 10.75 1.30 5.78
C LEU A 39 10.93 2.40 4.72
N ILE A 40 12.07 2.43 4.04
CA ILE A 40 12.34 3.39 2.95
C ILE A 40 11.42 3.13 1.77
N SER A 41 11.24 1.87 1.37
CA SER A 41 10.42 1.51 0.20
C SER A 41 8.94 1.81 0.43
N PHE A 42 8.38 1.31 1.55
CA PHE A 42 6.99 1.51 1.91
C PHE A 42 6.70 2.96 2.28
N GLY A 43 7.55 3.58 3.10
CA GLY A 43 7.45 4.99 3.46
C GLY A 43 7.55 5.90 2.25
N GLY A 44 8.50 5.64 1.34
CA GLY A 44 8.63 6.35 0.07
C GLY A 44 7.40 6.23 -0.82
N ALA A 45 6.84 5.03 -0.96
CA ALA A 45 5.59 4.81 -1.69
C ALA A 45 4.42 5.60 -1.10
N MET A 46 4.24 5.56 0.23
CA MET A 46 3.18 6.32 0.89
C MET A 46 3.40 7.83 0.79
N LEU A 47 4.65 8.29 0.83
CA LEU A 47 5.00 9.69 0.63
C LEU A 47 4.64 10.15 -0.78
N ILE A 48 4.94 9.35 -1.82
CA ILE A 48 4.52 9.63 -3.20
C ILE A 48 3.00 9.76 -3.31
N VAL A 49 2.25 8.86 -2.68
CA VAL A 49 0.78 8.92 -2.64
C VAL A 49 0.31 10.22 -1.98
N VAL A 50 0.83 10.55 -0.80
CA VAL A 50 0.46 11.75 -0.03
C VAL A 50 0.78 13.02 -0.82
N ILE A 51 2.02 13.16 -1.32
CA ILE A 51 2.46 14.32 -2.10
C ILE A 51 1.58 14.50 -3.33
N SER A 52 1.27 13.44 -4.07
CA SER A 52 0.40 13.55 -5.26
C SER A 52 -0.98 14.10 -4.96
N LYS A 53 -1.57 13.69 -3.83
CA LYS A 53 -2.88 14.16 -3.40
C LYS A 53 -2.82 15.61 -2.93
N LEU A 54 -1.76 15.98 -2.20
CA LEU A 54 -1.56 17.36 -1.76
C LEU A 54 -1.34 18.32 -2.94
N LEU A 55 -0.57 17.91 -3.94
CA LEU A 55 -0.34 18.69 -5.17
C LEU A 55 -1.65 19.00 -5.89
N PHE A 56 -2.55 18.01 -6.00
CA PHE A 56 -3.87 18.23 -6.54
C PHE A 56 -4.75 19.09 -5.61
N MET A 57 -4.93 18.70 -4.35
CA MET A 57 -5.85 19.36 -3.41
C MET A 57 -5.46 20.81 -3.12
N GLY A 58 -4.17 21.13 -3.06
CA GLY A 58 -3.65 22.46 -2.77
C GLY A 58 -3.47 23.35 -4.00
N TRP A 59 -3.02 22.78 -5.12
CA TRP A 59 -2.55 23.56 -6.29
C TRP A 59 -3.20 23.16 -7.64
N ASP A 60 -4.14 22.21 -7.68
CA ASP A 60 -4.73 21.63 -8.91
C ASP A 60 -3.68 21.14 -9.91
N ILE A 61 -2.51 20.71 -9.40
CA ILE A 61 -1.46 20.13 -10.24
C ILE A 61 -1.87 18.70 -10.58
N ARG A 62 -2.26 18.48 -11.83
CA ARG A 62 -2.60 17.17 -12.39
C ARG A 62 -2.14 17.03 -13.85
N PRO A 63 -1.81 15.81 -14.31
CA PRO A 63 -1.54 15.55 -15.71
C PRO A 63 -2.79 15.86 -16.55
N PRO A 64 -2.72 16.75 -17.57
CA PRO A 64 -3.90 17.20 -18.31
C PRO A 64 -4.58 16.09 -19.14
N LEU A 65 -3.84 15.02 -19.46
CA LEU A 65 -4.31 13.90 -20.27
C LEU A 65 -4.84 12.72 -19.44
N LEU A 66 -4.70 12.77 -18.10
CA LEU A 66 -5.17 11.70 -17.22
C LEU A 66 -6.26 12.24 -16.30
N ASN A 67 -7.31 11.45 -16.08
CA ASN A 67 -8.30 11.75 -15.04
C ASN A 67 -7.69 11.46 -13.66
N PHE A 68 -6.72 12.27 -13.24
CA PHE A 68 -5.85 12.01 -12.10
C PHE A 68 -5.94 13.13 -11.07
N THR A 69 -6.17 12.74 -9.82
CA THR A 69 -6.24 13.59 -8.64
C THR A 69 -5.31 13.12 -7.51
N GLY A 70 -4.55 12.05 -7.77
CA GLY A 70 -3.58 11.46 -6.86
C GLY A 70 -3.55 9.94 -6.97
N PHE A 71 -2.40 9.33 -6.65
CA PHE A 71 -2.26 7.87 -6.66
C PHE A 71 -3.27 7.22 -5.69
N SER A 72 -3.83 6.06 -6.06
CA SER A 72 -4.72 5.34 -5.16
C SER A 72 -3.95 4.75 -3.97
N GLY A 73 -4.18 5.32 -2.78
CA GLY A 73 -3.51 4.89 -1.54
C GLY A 73 -3.80 3.44 -1.20
N HIS A 74 -5.06 3.01 -1.26
CA HIS A 74 -5.47 1.62 -0.99
C HIS A 74 -4.78 0.62 -1.92
N THR A 75 -4.66 0.97 -3.20
CA THR A 75 -4.00 0.12 -4.19
C THR A 75 -2.48 0.09 -3.98
N ALA A 76 -1.86 1.24 -3.74
CA ALA A 76 -0.41 1.32 -3.53
C ALA A 76 0.03 0.62 -2.23
N SER A 77 -0.68 0.82 -1.12
CA SER A 77 -0.34 0.25 0.18
C SER A 77 -0.53 -1.26 0.22
N SER A 78 -1.65 -1.78 -0.31
CA SER A 78 -1.91 -3.22 -0.40
C SER A 78 -0.91 -3.92 -1.32
N CYS A 79 -0.61 -3.32 -2.47
CA CYS A 79 0.37 -3.85 -3.42
C CYS A 79 1.76 -3.94 -2.76
N ALA A 80 2.23 -2.85 -2.15
CA ALA A 80 3.52 -2.82 -1.47
C ALA A 80 3.62 -3.87 -0.36
N LEU A 81 2.60 -3.96 0.52
CA LEU A 81 2.60 -4.87 1.65
C LEU A 81 2.49 -6.34 1.21
N TYR A 82 1.44 -6.70 0.48
CA TYR A 82 1.17 -8.10 0.18
C TYR A 82 2.24 -8.72 -0.73
N LEU A 83 2.72 -7.96 -1.72
CA LEU A 83 3.78 -8.46 -2.59
C LEU A 83 5.12 -8.59 -1.85
N SER A 84 5.43 -7.68 -0.91
CA SER A 84 6.63 -7.80 -0.06
C SER A 84 6.58 -9.02 0.85
N VAL A 85 5.42 -9.27 1.48
CA VAL A 85 5.21 -10.47 2.30
C VAL A 85 5.33 -11.74 1.45
N ALA A 86 4.74 -11.75 0.25
CA ALA A 86 4.85 -12.88 -0.68
C ALA A 86 6.30 -13.14 -1.11
N LEU A 87 7.07 -12.10 -1.44
CA LEU A 87 8.49 -12.22 -1.80
C LEU A 87 9.33 -12.76 -0.64
N LEU A 88 9.02 -12.36 0.59
CA LEU A 88 9.69 -12.82 1.79
C LEU A 88 9.40 -14.30 2.08
N LEU A 89 8.12 -14.70 2.04
CA LEU A 89 7.68 -16.07 2.33
C LEU A 89 8.16 -17.08 1.28
N THR A 90 8.21 -16.67 0.01
CA THR A 90 8.58 -17.55 -1.11
C THR A 90 10.09 -17.63 -1.38
N ARG A 91 10.91 -17.00 -0.52
CA ARG A 91 12.36 -16.90 -0.74
C ARG A 91 13.07 -18.26 -0.79
N ARG A 92 12.63 -19.22 0.03
CA ARG A 92 13.23 -20.56 0.14
C ARG A 92 12.34 -21.67 -0.43
N SER A 93 11.30 -21.29 -1.18
CA SER A 93 10.33 -22.22 -1.74
C SER A 93 10.73 -22.73 -3.12
N THR A 94 10.11 -23.80 -3.58
CA THR A 94 10.27 -24.27 -4.95
C THR A 94 9.79 -23.21 -5.95
N PRO A 95 10.34 -23.17 -7.18
CA PRO A 95 9.92 -22.20 -8.20
C PRO A 95 8.42 -22.24 -8.48
N ALA A 96 7.82 -23.44 -8.52
CA ALA A 96 6.38 -23.61 -8.72
C ALA A 96 5.57 -22.94 -7.60
N TRP A 97 5.91 -23.20 -6.33
CA TRP A 97 5.21 -22.62 -5.19
C TRP A 97 5.38 -21.09 -5.12
N ARG A 98 6.58 -20.60 -5.44
CA ARG A 98 6.86 -19.17 -5.55
C ARG A 98 5.96 -18.51 -6.60
N THR A 99 5.87 -19.07 -7.79
CA THR A 99 5.02 -18.54 -8.87
C THR A 99 3.55 -18.54 -8.46
N THR A 100 3.05 -19.62 -7.85
CA THR A 100 1.66 -19.71 -7.39
C THR A 100 1.32 -18.63 -6.36
N ILE A 101 2.15 -18.45 -5.33
CA ILE A 101 1.92 -17.42 -4.31
C ILE A 101 1.94 -16.02 -4.94
N LEU A 102 2.92 -15.72 -5.80
CA LEU A 102 3.01 -14.41 -6.44
C LEU A 102 1.81 -14.14 -7.36
N ALA A 103 1.30 -15.16 -8.07
CA ALA A 103 0.10 -15.04 -8.89
C ALA A 103 -1.15 -14.78 -8.04
N ILE A 104 -1.32 -15.49 -6.93
CA ILE A 104 -2.43 -15.25 -5.99
C ILE A 104 -2.35 -13.85 -5.41
N THR A 105 -1.16 -13.40 -5.01
CA THR A 105 -0.96 -12.05 -4.50
C THR A 105 -1.24 -10.98 -5.56
N ALA A 106 -0.81 -11.18 -6.80
CA ALA A 106 -1.12 -10.27 -7.90
C ALA A 106 -2.63 -10.17 -8.15
N LEU A 107 -3.35 -11.30 -8.11
CA LEU A 107 -4.81 -11.33 -8.23
C LEU A 107 -5.49 -10.58 -7.08
N LEU A 108 -5.06 -10.79 -5.84
CA LEU A 108 -5.58 -10.11 -4.66
C LEU A 108 -5.44 -8.58 -4.78
N VAL A 109 -4.22 -8.11 -5.09
CA VAL A 109 -3.92 -6.68 -5.20
C VAL A 109 -4.68 -6.05 -6.37
N THR A 110 -4.81 -6.76 -7.49
CA THR A 110 -5.60 -6.32 -8.64
C THR A 110 -7.08 -6.22 -8.27
N ALA A 111 -7.62 -7.19 -7.51
CA ALA A 111 -9.00 -7.15 -7.02
C ALA A 111 -9.25 -5.95 -6.08
N VAL A 112 -8.28 -5.62 -5.22
CA VAL A 112 -8.33 -4.38 -4.41
C VAL A 112 -8.38 -3.15 -5.31
N GLY A 113 -7.51 -3.06 -6.32
CA GLY A 113 -7.53 -1.97 -7.30
C GLY A 113 -8.87 -1.85 -8.05
N LEU A 114 -9.38 -2.96 -8.58
CA LEU A 114 -10.67 -3.02 -9.27
C LEU A 114 -11.83 -2.60 -8.37
N SER A 115 -11.81 -2.96 -7.09
CA SER A 115 -12.86 -2.53 -6.15
C SER A 115 -12.93 -1.00 -6.01
N ARG A 116 -11.80 -0.29 -6.15
CA ARG A 116 -11.76 1.19 -6.12
C ARG A 116 -12.36 1.82 -7.38
N LEU A 117 -12.23 1.15 -8.53
CA LEU A 117 -12.91 1.56 -9.77
C LEU A 117 -14.41 1.33 -9.65
N MET A 118 -14.84 0.18 -9.12
CA MET A 118 -16.26 -0.17 -8.99
C MET A 118 -17.01 0.71 -8.01
N ILE A 119 -16.34 1.20 -6.95
CA ILE A 119 -16.92 2.16 -6.00
C ILE A 119 -16.82 3.61 -6.53
N LYS A 120 -16.28 3.82 -7.75
CA LYS A 120 -16.16 5.12 -8.42
C LYS A 120 -15.49 6.20 -7.57
N VAL A 121 -14.43 5.81 -6.88
CA VAL A 121 -13.63 6.70 -6.01
C VAL A 121 -12.26 7.02 -6.59
N HIS A 122 -11.81 6.24 -7.57
CA HIS A 122 -10.57 6.47 -8.30
C HIS A 122 -10.76 6.20 -9.79
N SER A 123 -9.94 6.84 -10.63
CA SER A 123 -9.86 6.51 -12.05
C SER A 123 -8.91 5.34 -12.30
N GLU A 124 -8.99 4.77 -13.51
CA GLU A 124 -8.09 3.71 -13.97
C GLU A 124 -6.61 4.12 -13.85
N SER A 125 -6.30 5.36 -14.24
CA SER A 125 -4.93 5.90 -14.15
C SER A 125 -4.41 5.94 -12.71
N GLU A 126 -5.24 6.31 -11.74
CA GLU A 126 -4.85 6.38 -10.33
C GLU A 126 -4.62 5.01 -9.70
N VAL A 127 -5.41 4.02 -10.12
CA VAL A 127 -5.26 2.62 -9.70
C VAL A 127 -4.01 2.01 -10.34
N LEU A 128 -3.83 2.15 -11.65
CA LEU A 128 -2.67 1.61 -12.36
C LEU A 128 -1.36 2.19 -11.83
N LEU A 129 -1.31 3.51 -11.68
CA LEU A 129 -0.15 4.19 -11.12
C LEU A 129 0.06 3.81 -9.64
N GLY A 130 -1.01 3.61 -8.87
CA GLY A 130 -0.93 3.06 -7.50
C GLY A 130 -0.31 1.66 -7.46
N LEU A 131 -0.70 0.77 -8.37
CA LEU A 131 -0.10 -0.57 -8.52
C LEU A 131 1.38 -0.48 -8.83
N LEU A 132 1.78 0.40 -9.76
CA LEU A 132 3.18 0.58 -10.14
C LEU A 132 4.03 1.09 -8.96
N VAL A 133 3.52 2.06 -8.20
CA VAL A 133 4.19 2.57 -7.00
C VAL A 133 4.35 1.45 -5.97
N GLY A 134 3.30 0.69 -5.68
CA GLY A 134 3.37 -0.41 -4.72
C GLY A 134 4.30 -1.55 -5.18
N ALA A 135 4.25 -1.91 -6.46
CA ALA A 135 5.09 -2.96 -7.04
C ALA A 135 6.58 -2.55 -7.02
N SER A 136 6.88 -1.28 -7.28
CA SER A 136 8.24 -0.75 -7.19
C SER A 136 8.79 -0.85 -5.77
N ALA A 137 7.98 -0.51 -4.75
CA ALA A 137 8.38 -0.64 -3.35
C ALA A 137 8.60 -2.11 -2.93
N ALA A 138 7.75 -3.03 -3.40
CA ALA A 138 7.94 -4.45 -3.14
C ALA A 138 9.17 -5.01 -3.84
N TRP A 139 9.46 -4.53 -5.06
CA TRP A 139 10.66 -4.90 -5.80
C TRP A 139 11.94 -4.43 -5.09
N THR A 140 12.01 -3.15 -4.69
CA THR A 140 13.16 -2.60 -3.96
C THR A 140 13.38 -3.33 -2.64
N PHE A 141 12.31 -3.63 -1.90
CA PHE A 141 12.40 -4.50 -0.73
C PHE A 141 12.93 -5.90 -1.08
N GLY A 142 12.41 -6.52 -2.15
CA GLY A 142 12.84 -7.84 -2.62
C GLY A 142 14.33 -7.91 -3.00
N LEU A 143 14.92 -6.82 -3.49
CA LEU A 143 16.36 -6.73 -3.75
C LEU A 143 17.17 -6.84 -2.44
N SER A 144 16.71 -6.24 -1.35
CA SER A 144 17.36 -6.32 -0.04
C SER A 144 17.36 -7.73 0.56
N LEU A 145 16.44 -8.59 0.11
CA LEU A 145 16.32 -9.98 0.55
C LEU A 145 17.31 -10.92 -0.15
N ARG A 146 18.12 -10.46 -1.10
CA ARG A 146 19.07 -11.31 -1.85
C ARG A 146 20.30 -11.70 -1.03
N GLU A 147 20.65 -10.91 -0.01
CA GLU A 147 21.76 -11.19 0.90
C GLU A 147 21.49 -12.43 1.76
N PRO A 148 22.48 -13.34 1.96
CA PRO A 148 22.29 -14.55 2.76
C PRO A 148 21.91 -14.17 4.20
N ALA A 149 20.64 -14.38 4.53
CA ALA A 149 20.11 -14.10 5.85
C ALA A 149 20.12 -15.38 6.71
N PRO A 150 20.30 -15.26 8.04
CA PRO A 150 20.15 -16.38 8.95
C PRO A 150 18.78 -17.05 8.79
N ALA A 151 18.65 -18.29 9.27
CA ALA A 151 17.42 -19.06 9.17
C ALA A 151 16.22 -18.29 9.74
N LEU A 152 15.40 -17.73 8.84
CA LEU A 152 14.19 -16.98 9.16
C LEU A 152 13.19 -17.89 9.88
N ARG A 153 12.59 -17.43 10.99
CA ARG A 153 11.41 -18.07 11.56
C ARG A 153 10.16 -17.66 10.78
N HIS A 154 10.08 -18.03 9.50
CA HIS A 154 8.97 -17.65 8.59
C HIS A 154 7.59 -18.11 9.09
N PHE A 155 7.53 -19.13 9.96
CA PHE A 155 6.27 -19.68 10.48
C PHE A 155 5.50 -18.70 11.38
N LEU A 156 6.19 -17.76 12.04
CA LEU A 156 5.55 -16.82 12.97
C LEU A 156 5.05 -15.54 12.30
N LEU A 157 5.55 -15.22 11.10
CA LEU A 157 5.13 -14.02 10.36
C LEU A 157 3.63 -14.01 10.00
N PRO A 158 3.05 -15.06 9.39
CA PRO A 158 1.63 -15.05 9.06
C PRO A 158 0.74 -15.01 10.32
N PHE A 159 1.17 -15.63 11.42
CA PHE A 159 0.47 -15.54 12.71
C PHE A 159 0.55 -14.14 13.32
N ALA A 160 1.71 -13.49 13.25
CA ALA A 160 1.87 -12.11 13.73
C ALA A 160 1.05 -11.11 12.90
N LEU A 161 1.01 -11.29 11.57
CA LEU A 161 0.16 -10.50 10.69
C LEU A 161 -1.32 -10.75 11.00
N ALA A 162 -1.75 -12.01 11.10
CA ALA A 162 -3.12 -12.35 11.44
C ALA A 162 -3.55 -11.81 12.81
N ALA A 163 -2.70 -11.95 13.84
CA ALA A 163 -2.97 -11.42 15.17
C ALA A 163 -3.07 -9.90 15.17
N GLY A 164 -2.15 -9.19 14.50
CA GLY A 164 -2.21 -7.74 14.42
C GLY A 164 -3.39 -7.23 13.60
N LEU A 165 -3.81 -7.95 12.55
CA LEU A 165 -5.03 -7.66 11.79
C LEU A 165 -6.31 -7.88 12.61
N LEU A 166 -6.32 -8.84 13.52
CA LEU A 166 -7.45 -9.06 14.44
C LEU A 166 -7.53 -8.00 15.55
N MET A 167 -6.41 -7.36 15.90
CA MET A 167 -6.35 -6.32 16.92
C MET A 167 -6.69 -4.92 16.41
N THR A 168 -6.69 -4.69 15.10
CA THR A 168 -7.16 -3.44 14.49
C THR A 168 -8.68 -3.43 14.49
N GLY A 169 -9.28 -2.79 15.51
CA GLY A 169 -10.72 -2.71 15.69
C GLY A 169 -11.46 -2.32 14.41
N PHE A 170 -12.47 -3.12 14.05
CA PHE A 170 -13.15 -3.15 12.75
C PHE A 170 -14.03 -1.94 12.42
N ASP A 171 -14.13 -0.93 13.28
CA ASP A 171 -15.32 -0.07 13.30
C ASP A 171 -15.17 1.36 12.79
N LYS A 172 -13.97 1.86 12.43
CA LYS A 172 -13.84 3.20 11.85
C LYS A 172 -12.78 3.30 10.75
N PRO A 173 -13.13 3.75 9.53
CA PRO A 173 -12.13 4.06 8.51
C PRO A 173 -11.20 5.15 9.05
N ALA A 174 -9.89 4.99 8.84
CA ALA A 174 -8.91 5.97 9.31
C ALA A 174 -9.22 7.36 8.70
N PRO A 175 -9.13 8.46 9.47
CA PRO A 175 -9.45 9.82 9.01
C PRO A 175 -8.34 10.40 8.11
N THR A 176 -7.76 9.57 7.23
CA THR A 176 -6.63 9.96 6.39
C THR A 176 -7.04 11.03 5.37
N GLN A 177 -8.28 10.99 4.89
CA GLN A 177 -8.75 11.95 3.90
C GLN A 177 -9.02 13.34 4.48
N SER A 178 -9.67 13.43 5.64
CA SER A 178 -9.88 14.71 6.33
C SER A 178 -8.56 15.35 6.75
N PHE A 179 -7.62 14.54 7.26
CA PHE A 179 -6.28 15.00 7.59
C PHE A 179 -5.54 15.59 6.36
N LEU A 180 -5.58 14.90 5.22
CA LEU A 180 -4.97 15.41 3.98
C LEU A 180 -5.61 16.72 3.51
N GLN A 181 -6.92 16.89 3.69
CA GLN A 181 -7.61 18.13 3.34
C GLN A 181 -7.19 19.28 4.25
N GLU A 182 -7.13 19.08 5.56
CA GLU A 182 -6.65 20.10 6.50
C GLU A 182 -5.20 20.49 6.22
N LEU A 183 -4.33 19.51 5.98
CA LEU A 183 -2.94 19.74 5.65
C LEU A 183 -2.81 20.52 4.33
N ALA A 184 -3.60 20.18 3.31
CA ALA A 184 -3.62 20.92 2.05
C ALA A 184 -4.08 22.37 2.22
N LYS A 185 -5.11 22.62 3.05
CA LYS A 185 -5.57 23.99 3.36
C LYS A 185 -4.47 24.81 4.04
N ASN A 186 -3.84 24.24 5.05
CA ASN A 186 -2.76 24.90 5.79
C ASN A 186 -1.54 25.20 4.90
N LEU A 187 -1.14 24.27 4.02
CA LEU A 187 0.02 24.45 3.14
C LEU A 187 -0.25 25.40 1.97
N SER A 188 -1.46 25.40 1.41
CA SER A 188 -1.82 26.24 0.27
C SER A 188 -2.34 27.63 0.67
N GLY A 189 -2.65 27.84 1.95
CA GLY A 189 -3.28 29.08 2.44
C GLY A 189 -4.73 29.28 1.98
N ARG A 190 -5.41 28.19 1.60
CA ARG A 190 -6.78 28.24 1.04
C ARG A 190 -7.84 27.84 2.04
N THR A 191 -9.03 28.44 1.90
CA THR A 191 -10.23 28.10 2.69
C THR A 191 -10.86 26.77 2.25
N GLU A 192 -10.74 26.43 0.97
CA GLU A 192 -11.26 25.21 0.36
C GLU A 192 -10.22 24.47 -0.49
N VAL A 193 -10.32 23.14 -0.52
CA VAL A 193 -9.46 22.26 -1.33
C VAL A 193 -10.08 22.03 -2.71
N TYR A 194 -9.24 21.81 -3.72
CA TYR A 194 -9.72 21.39 -5.03
C TYR A 194 -10.40 20.02 -4.96
N VAL A 195 -11.56 19.92 -5.63
CA VAL A 195 -12.37 18.71 -5.71
C VAL A 195 -12.49 18.32 -7.19
N ARG A 196 -12.60 17.02 -7.45
CA ARG A 196 -12.81 16.53 -8.81
C ARG A 196 -14.14 17.05 -9.36
N HIS A 197 -14.09 17.74 -10.50
CA HIS A 197 -15.28 18.26 -11.20
C HIS A 197 -15.85 17.31 -12.27
N ALA A 198 -15.07 16.32 -12.73
CA ALA A 198 -15.49 15.35 -13.75
C ALA A 198 -15.99 14.04 -13.11
N PRO A 199 -17.13 13.46 -13.58
CA PRO A 199 -17.64 12.20 -13.06
C PRO A 199 -16.73 11.00 -13.38
N LEU A 200 -16.86 9.96 -12.55
CA LEU A 200 -16.19 8.65 -12.68
C LEU A 200 -17.13 7.55 -13.21
#